data_AF-A0A7T6VMR6-F1
#
_entry.id   AF-A0A7T6VMR6-F1
#
_cell.length_a   1.000
_cell.length_b   1.000
_cell.length_c   1.000
_cell.angle_alpha   90.00
_cell.angle_beta   90.00
_cell.angle_gamma   90.00
#
_symmetry.space_group_name_H-M   'P 1'
#
loop_
_entity.id
_entity.type
_entity.pdbx_description
1 polymer ?
#
loop_
_entity_poly.entity_id
_entity_poly.type
_entity_poly.pdbx_seq_one_letter_code
_entity_poly.pdbx_strand_id
1 'polypeptide(L)'
;MRCIGRSLDVHGKTGTGLPANADGSDGMTHGWGWFVGWAQRDGKTLVFARLIQDDGAGPQKTPVGLRARDAFLSERHSQIAPLASSRR
;
A
#
# COMPACT_ATOMS: atom_id res chain seq x y z
N MET A 1 -27.18 21.70 2.18
CA MET A 1 -26.55 21.24 0.92
C MET A 1 -25.27 20.50 1.27
N ARG A 2 -25.21 19.18 1.06
CA ARG A 2 -24.10 18.31 1.52
C ARG A 2 -23.26 17.93 0.29
N CYS A 3 -22.01 18.41 0.20
CA CYS A 3 -21.13 18.06 -0.92
C CYS A 3 -20.72 16.58 -0.83
N ILE A 4 -21.14 15.77 -1.80
CA ILE A 4 -20.88 14.33 -1.92
C ILE A 4 -19.51 14.07 -2.60
N GLY A 5 -18.44 14.73 -2.13
CA GLY A 5 -17.12 14.72 -2.81
C GLY A 5 -15.91 14.55 -1.89
N ARG A 6 -16.06 13.98 -0.69
CA ARG A 6 -14.97 13.98 0.32
C ARG A 6 -14.16 12.67 0.45
N SER A 7 -14.53 11.59 -0.22
CA SER A 7 -13.83 10.29 -0.13
C SER A 7 -12.86 10.08 -1.30
N LEU A 8 -11.67 9.54 -0.99
CA LEU A 8 -10.75 8.98 -1.98
C LEU A 8 -11.29 7.61 -2.42
N ASP A 9 -11.41 7.39 -3.72
CA ASP A 9 -11.65 6.06 -4.28
C ASP A 9 -10.30 5.40 -4.62
N VAL A 10 -9.98 4.26 -3.99
CA VAL A 10 -8.64 3.64 -4.07
C VAL A 10 -8.77 2.26 -4.68
N HIS A 11 -8.08 2.08 -5.81
CA HIS A 11 -7.96 0.82 -6.52
C HIS A 11 -6.53 0.35 -6.40
N GLY A 12 -6.31 -0.92 -6.06
CA GLY A 12 -4.95 -1.42 -5.96
C GLY A 12 -4.86 -2.91 -5.71
N LYS A 13 -3.65 -3.43 -5.89
CA LYS A 13 -3.33 -4.83 -5.71
C LYS A 13 -2.23 -4.98 -4.68
N THR A 14 -2.42 -5.94 -3.79
CA THR A 14 -1.39 -6.38 -2.85
C THR A 14 -0.57 -7.51 -3.44
N GLY A 15 0.68 -7.62 -2.99
CA GLY A 15 1.46 -8.84 -3.13
C GLY A 15 2.46 -9.01 -2.01
N THR A 16 2.86 -10.25 -1.82
CA THR A 16 3.81 -10.71 -0.80
C THR A 16 4.83 -11.58 -1.51
N GLY A 17 6.11 -11.35 -1.22
CA GLY A 17 7.21 -12.18 -1.70
C GLY A 17 8.11 -12.56 -0.55
N LEU A 18 8.49 -13.83 -0.46
CA LEU A 18 9.55 -14.27 0.43
C LEU A 18 10.83 -14.34 -0.41
N PRO A 19 11.93 -13.69 0.00
CA PRO A 19 13.19 -13.85 -0.69
C PRO A 19 13.66 -15.29 -0.53
N ALA A 20 14.19 -15.91 -1.59
CA ALA A 20 14.80 -17.23 -1.47
C ALA A 20 16.10 -17.12 -0.68
N ASN A 21 16.33 -18.08 0.23
CA ASN A 21 17.62 -18.32 0.85
C ASN A 21 18.62 -18.84 -0.21
N ALA A 22 19.91 -18.89 0.14
CA ALA A 22 20.96 -19.36 -0.78
C ALA A 22 20.77 -20.82 -1.23
N ASP A 23 20.05 -21.62 -0.45
CA ASP A 23 19.69 -23.02 -0.75
C ASP A 23 18.38 -23.15 -1.55
N GLY A 24 17.74 -22.03 -1.93
CA GLY A 24 16.49 -22.00 -2.66
C GLY A 24 15.22 -22.19 -1.81
N SER A 25 15.36 -22.36 -0.49
CA SER A 25 14.21 -22.38 0.43
C SER A 25 13.65 -20.98 0.67
N ASP A 26 12.39 -20.86 1.08
CA ASP A 26 11.80 -19.56 1.37
C ASP A 26 12.42 -18.91 2.63
N GLY A 27 12.94 -17.70 2.48
CA GLY A 27 13.44 -16.85 3.55
C GLY A 27 12.30 -16.20 4.33
N MET A 28 11.65 -16.98 5.20
CA MET A 28 10.46 -16.58 5.97
C MET A 28 10.69 -15.41 6.96
N THR A 29 11.93 -14.96 7.14
CA THR A 29 12.31 -13.90 8.08
C THR A 29 12.27 -12.50 7.46
N HIS A 30 12.40 -12.37 6.14
CA HIS A 30 12.52 -11.08 5.45
C HIS A 30 11.48 -10.91 4.36
N GLY A 31 10.21 -11.14 4.69
CA GLY A 31 9.12 -11.00 3.75
C GLY A 31 9.00 -9.57 3.21
N TRP A 32 8.79 -9.47 1.90
CA TRP A 32 8.47 -8.23 1.20
C TRP A 32 6.96 -8.13 0.97
N GLY A 33 6.42 -6.94 1.15
CA GLY A 33 5.01 -6.65 0.90
C GLY A 33 4.85 -5.36 0.12
N TRP A 34 4.00 -5.39 -0.90
CA TRP A 34 3.67 -4.20 -1.68
C TRP A 34 2.17 -3.97 -1.79
N PHE A 35 1.83 -2.69 -1.95
CA PHE A 35 0.52 -2.22 -2.37
C PHE A 35 0.69 -1.16 -3.45
N VAL A 36 0.23 -1.48 -4.66
CA VAL A 36 0.37 -0.63 -5.85
C VAL A 36 -1.00 -0.36 -6.45
N GLY A 37 -1.21 0.83 -7.00
CA GLY A 37 -2.51 1.19 -7.53
C GLY A 37 -2.67 2.67 -7.87
N TRP A 38 -3.93 3.10 -7.91
CA TRP A 38 -4.29 4.49 -8.13
C TRP A 38 -5.43 4.94 -7.20
N ALA A 39 -5.48 6.23 -6.95
CA ALA A 39 -6.47 6.89 -6.12
C ALA A 39 -7.15 8.01 -6.92
N GLN A 40 -8.48 8.06 -6.88
CA GLN A 40 -9.27 9.06 -7.59
C GLN A 40 -10.01 9.97 -6.63
N ARG A 41 -9.99 11.26 -6.93
CA ARG A 41 -10.74 12.30 -6.21
C ARG A 41 -10.91 13.51 -7.11
N ASP A 42 -12.09 14.13 -7.09
CA ASP A 42 -12.37 15.38 -7.81
C ASP A 42 -11.94 15.37 -9.29
N GLY A 43 -12.12 14.23 -9.98
CA GLY A 43 -11.74 14.04 -11.38
C GLY A 43 -10.24 13.89 -11.64
N LYS A 44 -9.40 13.84 -10.60
CA LYS A 44 -7.97 13.56 -10.70
C LYS A 44 -7.65 12.13 -10.28
N THR A 45 -6.59 11.60 -10.88
CA THR A 45 -6.06 10.27 -10.58
C THR A 45 -4.60 10.41 -10.15
N LEU A 46 -4.24 9.82 -9.01
CA LEU A 46 -2.88 9.69 -8.52
C LEU A 46 -2.47 8.22 -8.51
N VAL A 47 -1.31 7.91 -9.06
CA VAL A 47 -0.70 6.58 -8.95
C VAL A 47 0.18 6.51 -7.70
N PHE A 48 0.24 5.34 -7.07
CA PHE A 48 1.08 5.11 -5.91
C PHE A 48 1.74 3.73 -5.94
N ALA A 49 2.87 3.63 -5.23
CA ALA A 49 3.52 2.38 -4.88
C ALA A 49 4.02 2.44 -3.43
N ARG A 50 3.59 1.50 -2.61
CA ARG A 50 4.08 1.28 -1.23
C ARG A 50 4.79 -0.05 -1.19
N LEU A 51 6.01 -0.06 -0.67
CA LEU A 51 6.81 -1.25 -0.36
C LEU A 51 7.15 -1.24 1.12
N ILE A 52 7.06 -2.39 1.79
CA ILE A 52 7.57 -2.62 3.14
C ILE A 52 8.34 -3.94 3.16
N GLN A 53 9.24 -4.08 4.14
CA GLN A 53 10.01 -5.29 4.39
C GLN A 53 9.95 -5.61 5.88
N ASP A 54 9.82 -6.89 6.22
CA ASP A 54 9.97 -7.35 7.61
C ASP A 54 11.43 -7.31 8.06
N ASP A 55 11.62 -7.01 9.34
CA ASP A 55 12.92 -6.80 10.00
C ASP A 55 13.50 -8.07 10.63
N GLY A 56 13.03 -9.26 10.24
CA GLY A 56 13.54 -10.52 10.77
C GLY A 56 12.80 -11.06 11.99
N ALA A 57 11.72 -10.43 12.46
CA ALA A 57 10.95 -10.85 13.64
C ALA A 57 10.18 -12.19 13.50
N GLY A 58 10.47 -12.97 12.46
CA GLY A 58 9.85 -14.26 12.18
C GLY A 58 8.47 -14.16 11.49
N PRO A 59 7.84 -15.31 11.18
CA PRO A 59 6.60 -15.35 10.42
C PRO A 59 5.47 -14.62 11.16
N GLN A 60 4.92 -13.58 10.53
CA GLN A 60 3.72 -12.91 11.03
C GLN A 60 2.45 -13.59 10.50
N LYS A 61 1.37 -13.54 11.30
CA LYS A 61 0.05 -14.07 10.90
C LYS A 61 -0.53 -13.34 9.69
N THR A 62 -0.25 -12.05 9.56
CA THR A 62 -0.76 -11.23 8.45
C THR A 62 0.30 -11.12 7.34
N PRO A 63 -0.01 -11.55 6.10
CA PRO A 63 0.89 -11.39 4.97
C PRO A 63 1.38 -9.95 4.80
N VAL A 64 2.66 -9.79 4.46
CA VAL A 64 3.32 -8.48 4.39
C VAL A 64 2.61 -7.52 3.42
N GLY A 65 2.09 -8.02 2.30
CA GLY A 65 1.32 -7.21 1.34
C GLY A 65 0.03 -6.61 1.90
N LEU A 66 -0.66 -7.31 2.81
CA LEU A 66 -1.85 -6.76 3.47
C LEU A 66 -1.46 -5.66 4.46
N ARG A 67 -0.35 -5.84 5.19
CA ARG A 67 0.20 -4.80 6.06
C ARG A 67 0.67 -3.57 5.26
N ALA A 68 1.22 -3.77 4.07
CA ALA A 68 1.57 -2.67 3.16
C ALA A 68 0.35 -1.85 2.75
N ARG A 69 -0.77 -2.52 2.43
CA ARG A 69 -2.06 -1.86 2.15
C ARG A 69 -2.56 -1.09 3.37
N ASP A 70 -2.61 -1.73 4.53
CA ASP A 70 -3.18 -1.13 5.73
C ASP A 70 -2.36 0.09 6.18
N ALA A 71 -1.03 0.01 6.13
CA ALA A 71 -0.13 1.14 6.38
C ALA A 71 -0.30 2.29 5.37
N PHE A 72 -0.57 1.98 4.09
CA PHE A 72 -0.87 3.00 3.10
C PHE A 72 -2.20 3.72 3.41
N LEU A 73 -3.25 2.95 3.71
CA LEU A 73 -4.58 3.49 3.99
C LEU A 73 -4.63 4.28 5.30
N SER A 74 -3.82 3.94 6.31
CA SER A 74 -3.76 4.66 7.58
C SER A 74 -2.84 5.89 7.54
N GLU A 75 -1.65 5.78 6.96
CA GLU A 75 -0.61 6.82 7.07
C GLU A 75 -0.59 7.80 5.90
N ARG A 76 -0.94 7.34 4.70
CA ARG A 76 -0.66 8.08 3.45
C ARG A 76 -1.90 8.66 2.80
N HIS A 77 -3.09 8.14 3.11
CA HIS A 77 -4.35 8.61 2.52
C HIS A 77 -4.58 10.12 2.72
N SER A 78 -4.13 10.68 3.84
CA SER A 78 -4.27 12.10 4.22
C SER A 78 -3.25 12.99 3.49
N GLN A 79 -2.11 12.44 3.12
CA GLN A 79 -1.06 13.14 2.37
C GLN A 79 -1.36 13.20 0.87
N ILE A 80 -2.00 12.17 0.32
CA ILE A 80 -2.32 12.11 -1.10
C ILE A 80 -3.68 12.73 -1.44
N ALA A 81 -4.62 12.83 -0.48
CA ALA A 81 -5.91 13.47 -0.72
C ALA A 81 -5.80 14.90 -1.27
N PRO A 82 -4.93 15.78 -0.73
CA PRO A 82 -4.77 17.15 -1.25
C PRO A 82 -4.16 17.18 -2.67
N LEU A 83 -3.24 16.26 -2.97
CA LEU A 83 -2.63 16.13 -4.30
C LEU A 83 -3.66 15.71 -5.37
N ALA A 84 -4.67 14.96 -4.95
CA ALA A 84 -5.78 14.57 -5.81
C ALA A 84 -6.87 15.67 -5.90
N SER A 85 -6.81 16.74 -5.11
CA SER A 85 -7.81 17.83 -5.10
C SER A 85 -7.29 19.20 -5.54
N SER A 86 -5.97 19.44 -5.57
CA SER A 86 -5.40 20.76 -5.93
C SER A 86 -5.71 21.14 -7.38
N ARG A 87 -6.33 22.30 -7.66
CA ARG A 87 -6.34 22.89 -9.01
C ARG A 87 -4.93 23.41 -9.32
N ARG A 88 -4.41 23.12 -10.52
CA ARG A 88 -3.29 23.91 -11.06
C ARG A 88 -3.82 25.27 -11.45
#